data_AF-M5AD13-F1
#
_entry.id   AF-M5AD13-F1
#
_cell.length_a   1.000
_cell.length_b   1.000
_cell.length_c   1.000
_cell.angle_alpha   90.00
_cell.angle_beta   90.00
_cell.angle_gamma   90.00
#
_symmetry.space_group_name_H-M   'P 1'
#
loop_
_entity.id
_entity.type
_entity.pdbx_description
1 polymer ?
#
loop_
_entity_poly.entity_id
_entity_poly.type
_entity_poly.pdbx_seq_one_letter_code
_entity_poly.pdbx_strand_id
1 'polypeptide(L)'
;MQMTFPTSVTLTQDQRQSSNPAIPTKHVQLRLTYDPQTKQLLGAQVLADGNIDELINLLALALQAQQTLADLAVADFYMSPGKNDLPI
;
A
#
# COMPACT_ATOMS: atom_id res chain seq x y z
N MET A 1 -1.22 -12.56 -30.47
CA MET A 1 -1.57 -12.08 -29.11
C MET A 1 -0.30 -11.46 -28.53
N GLN A 2 -0.30 -10.17 -28.22
CA GLN A 2 0.87 -9.52 -27.60
C GLN A 2 0.92 -9.95 -26.13
N MET A 3 2.04 -10.50 -25.66
CA MET A 3 2.24 -10.73 -24.23
C MET A 3 2.49 -9.39 -23.55
N THR A 4 1.57 -8.98 -22.68
CA THR A 4 1.76 -7.81 -21.82
C THR A 4 2.44 -8.26 -20.52
N PHE A 5 3.60 -7.69 -20.23
CA PHE A 5 4.29 -7.97 -18.95
C PHE A 5 3.69 -7.11 -17.84
N PRO A 6 3.51 -7.67 -16.63
CA PRO A 6 3.04 -6.90 -15.48
C PRO A 6 4.06 -5.83 -15.10
N THR A 7 3.58 -4.67 -14.66
CA THR A 7 4.40 -3.53 -14.21
C THR A 7 4.33 -3.41 -12.69
N SER A 8 5.39 -2.94 -12.05
CA SER A 8 5.39 -2.69 -10.61
C SER A 8 5.71 -1.24 -10.28
N VAL A 9 5.11 -0.73 -9.22
CA VAL A 9 5.47 0.53 -8.57
C VAL A 9 5.83 0.27 -7.12
N THR A 10 6.85 0.95 -6.61
CA THR A 10 7.27 0.88 -5.21
C THR A 10 7.04 2.23 -4.55
N LEU A 11 6.41 2.20 -3.39
CA LEU A 11 6.13 3.33 -2.52
C LEU A 11 6.88 3.09 -1.21
N THR A 12 7.59 4.10 -0.71
CA THR A 12 8.14 4.10 0.63
C THR A 12 7.48 5.24 1.39
N GLN A 13 6.93 4.93 2.56
CA GLN A 13 6.22 5.88 3.39
C GLN A 13 6.72 5.82 4.82
N ASP A 14 6.93 7.02 5.36
CA ASP A 14 7.20 7.24 6.76
C ASP A 14 5.89 7.22 7.55
N GLN A 15 5.85 6.41 8.60
CA GLN A 15 4.77 6.40 9.58
C GLN A 15 5.28 7.08 10.85
N ARG A 16 5.06 8.40 10.92
CA ARG A 16 5.36 9.17 12.13
C ARG A 16 4.33 8.84 13.20
N GLN A 17 4.80 8.25 14.30
CA GLN A 17 3.96 7.90 15.44
C GLN A 17 3.82 9.05 16.46
N SER A 18 4.71 10.04 16.39
CA SER A 18 4.73 11.19 17.28
C SER A 18 5.46 12.37 16.65
N SER A 19 5.13 13.59 17.08
CA SER A 19 5.92 14.80 16.81
C SER A 19 7.17 14.91 17.68
N ASN A 20 7.32 14.06 18.70
CA ASN A 20 8.53 13.99 19.52
C ASN A 20 9.68 13.36 18.72
N PRO A 21 10.77 14.09 18.42
CA PRO A 21 11.88 13.58 17.61
C PRO A 21 12.67 12.44 18.26
N ALA A 22 12.49 12.19 19.57
CA ALA A 22 13.07 11.05 20.26
C ALA A 22 12.35 9.72 19.96
N ILE A 23 11.13 9.77 19.39
CA ILE A 23 10.39 8.58 18.98
C ILE A 23 10.74 8.25 17.53
N PRO A 24 11.33 7.08 17.23
CA PRO A 24 11.71 6.72 15.88
C PRO A 24 10.52 6.71 14.94
N THR A 25 10.70 7.26 13.74
CA THR A 25 9.76 7.08 12.65
C THR A 25 9.88 5.64 12.14
N LYS A 26 8.75 4.98 11.90
CA LYS A 26 8.74 3.66 11.28
C LYS A 26 8.60 3.81 9.77
N HIS A 27 9.17 2.87 9.02
CA HIS A 27 9.05 2.87 7.57
C HIS A 27 8.19 1.71 7.10
N VAL A 28 7.43 1.97 6.04
CA VAL A 28 6.70 0.96 5.28
C VAL A 28 7.10 1.10 3.82
N GLN A 29 7.51 -0.01 3.20
CA GLN A 29 7.71 -0.12 1.76
C GLN A 29 6.66 -1.05 1.18
N LEU A 30 5.91 -0.54 0.21
CA LEU A 30 4.86 -1.25 -0.51
C LEU A 30 5.26 -1.34 -1.98
N ARG A 31 5.27 -2.54 -2.54
CA ARG A 31 5.38 -2.76 -3.98
C ARG A 31 4.07 -3.34 -4.52
N LEU A 32 3.46 -2.65 -5.46
CA LEU A 32 2.24 -3.11 -6.14
C LEU A 32 2.59 -3.50 -7.58
N THR A 33 2.20 -4.70 -7.98
CA THR A 33 2.32 -5.23 -9.34
C THR A 33 0.95 -5.26 -9.99
N TYR A 34 0.84 -4.77 -11.23
CA TYR A 34 -0.44 -4.55 -11.89
C TYR A 34 -0.35 -4.75 -13.41
N ASP A 35 -1.50 -4.97 -14.05
CA ASP A 35 -1.61 -5.00 -15.51
C ASP A 35 -1.49 -3.56 -16.07
N PRO A 36 -0.55 -3.26 -16.97
CA PRO A 36 -0.32 -1.88 -17.41
C PRO A 36 -1.44 -1.31 -18.28
N GLN A 37 -2.28 -2.13 -18.90
CA GLN A 37 -3.42 -1.72 -19.73
C GLN A 37 -4.64 -1.43 -18.85
N THR A 38 -5.03 -2.38 -18.00
CA THR A 38 -6.27 -2.30 -17.20
C THR A 38 -6.07 -1.68 -15.82
N LYS A 39 -4.82 -1.61 -15.34
CA LYS A 39 -4.44 -1.23 -13.98
C LYS A 39 -4.97 -2.17 -12.90
N GLN A 40 -5.43 -3.36 -13.26
CA GLN A 40 -5.82 -4.40 -12.31
C GLN A 40 -4.63 -4.80 -11.44
N LEU A 41 -4.83 -4.90 -10.13
CA LEU A 41 -3.81 -5.39 -9.21
C LEU A 41 -3.58 -6.89 -9.42
N LEU A 42 -2.31 -7.28 -9.57
CA LEU A 42 -1.88 -8.66 -9.83
C LEU A 42 -0.99 -9.23 -8.71
N GLY A 43 -0.43 -8.36 -7.87
CA GLY A 43 0.34 -8.78 -6.70
C GLY A 43 0.72 -7.60 -5.82
N ALA A 44 1.05 -7.89 -4.58
CA ALA A 44 1.54 -6.90 -3.63
C ALA A 44 2.63 -7.49 -2.73
N GLN A 45 3.56 -6.64 -2.29
CA GLN A 45 4.60 -6.99 -1.32
C GLN A 45 4.78 -5.85 -0.34
N VAL A 46 4.96 -6.18 0.94
CA VAL A 46 5.08 -5.21 2.03
C VAL A 46 6.29 -5.56 2.88
N LEU A 47 7.10 -4.55 3.21
CA LEU A 47 8.17 -4.60 4.20
C LEU A 47 7.99 -3.44 5.18
N ALA A 48 8.06 -3.69 6.48
CA ALA A 48 7.88 -2.66 7.50
C ALA A 48 8.63 -2.95 8.80
N ASP A 49 8.92 -1.89 9.55
CA ASP A 49 9.50 -1.96 10.91
C ASP A 49 8.47 -2.32 12.00
N GLY A 50 7.25 -2.73 11.61
CA GLY A 50 6.12 -2.96 12.52
C GLY A 50 5.13 -4.00 12.00
N ASN A 51 4.05 -4.22 12.76
CA ASN A 51 2.98 -5.13 12.36
C ASN A 51 2.25 -4.57 11.13
N ILE A 52 1.99 -5.44 10.14
CA ILE A 52 1.35 -5.13 8.85
C ILE A 52 0.21 -6.11 8.51
N ASP A 53 -0.27 -6.88 9.48
CA ASP A 53 -1.24 -7.96 9.25
C ASP A 53 -2.53 -7.44 8.61
N GLU A 54 -2.99 -6.26 9.05
CA GLU A 54 -4.15 -5.58 8.49
C GLU A 54 -3.95 -5.19 7.02
N LEU A 55 -2.79 -4.63 6.67
CA LEU A 55 -2.46 -4.22 5.31
C LEU A 55 -2.33 -5.43 4.37
N ILE A 56 -1.70 -6.51 4.82
CA ILE A 56 -1.57 -7.74 4.02
C ILE A 56 -2.95 -8.34 3.74
N ASN A 57 -3.82 -8.46 4.75
CA ASN A 57 -5.16 -9.01 4.59
C ASN A 57 -6.03 -8.15 3.65
N LEU A 58 -5.95 -6.83 3.77
CA LEU A 58 -6.61 -5.90 2.86
C LEU A 58 -6.15 -6.09 1.42
N LEU A 59 -4.85 -6.20 1.17
CA LEU A 59 -4.31 -6.42 -0.17
C LEU A 59 -4.72 -7.79 -0.73
N ALA A 60 -4.79 -8.82 0.12
CA ALA A 60 -5.29 -10.13 -0.29
C ALA A 60 -6.76 -10.06 -0.73
N LEU A 61 -7.61 -9.32 -0.02
CA LEU A 61 -9.00 -9.10 -0.41
C LEU A 61 -9.12 -8.28 -1.70
N ALA A 62 -8.31 -7.23 -1.86
CA ALA A 62 -8.29 -6.42 -3.08
C ALA A 62 -7.91 -7.23 -4.32
N LEU A 63 -6.91 -8.13 -4.18
CA LEU A 63 -6.53 -9.09 -5.22
C LEU A 63 -7.69 -10.04 -5.56
N GLN A 64 -8.34 -10.61 -4.53
CA GLN A 64 -9.48 -11.51 -4.72
C GLN A 64 -10.66 -10.81 -5.40
N ALA A 65 -10.90 -9.54 -5.07
CA ALA A 65 -11.93 -8.70 -5.66
C ALA A 65 -11.53 -8.11 -7.03
N GLN A 66 -10.36 -8.46 -7.56
CA GLN A 66 -9.87 -7.99 -8.86
C GLN A 66 -9.82 -6.45 -8.97
N GLN A 67 -9.57 -5.77 -7.85
CA GLN A 67 -9.53 -4.31 -7.82
C GLN A 67 -8.37 -3.75 -8.65
N THR A 68 -8.57 -2.53 -9.16
CA THR A 68 -7.55 -1.76 -9.84
C THR A 68 -6.76 -0.88 -8.87
N LEU A 69 -5.64 -0.31 -9.33
CA LEU A 69 -4.93 0.72 -8.57
C LEU A 69 -5.81 1.94 -8.26
N ALA A 70 -6.73 2.29 -9.17
CA ALA A 70 -7.63 3.43 -8.98
C ALA A 70 -8.63 3.16 -7.86
N ASP A 71 -9.20 1.95 -7.81
CA ASP A 71 -10.13 1.55 -6.74
C ASP A 71 -9.46 1.64 -5.36
N LEU A 72 -8.20 1.17 -5.26
CA LEU A 72 -7.43 1.26 -4.02
C LEU A 72 -7.05 2.69 -3.64
N ALA A 73 -6.78 3.55 -4.61
CA ALA A 73 -6.36 4.93 -4.35
C ALA A 73 -7.49 5.83 -3.80
N VAL A 74 -8.75 5.49 -4.08
CA VAL A 74 -9.93 6.26 -3.65
C VAL A 74 -10.82 5.50 -2.67
N ALA A 75 -10.42 4.29 -2.28
CA ALA A 75 -11.12 3.52 -1.27
C ALA A 75 -11.16 4.28 0.06
N ASP A 76 -12.30 4.19 0.74
CA ASP A 76 -12.47 4.80 2.06
C ASP A 76 -11.83 3.91 3.14
N PHE A 77 -10.66 4.32 3.62
CA PHE A 77 -9.97 3.67 4.72
C PHE A 77 -10.17 4.48 6.00
N TYR A 78 -10.39 3.77 7.11
CA TYR A 78 -10.42 4.38 8.43
C TYR A 78 -9.16 5.22 8.65
N MET A 79 -9.30 6.50 9.01
CA MET A 79 -8.17 7.39 9.34
C MET A 79 -8.32 7.93 10.76
N SER A 80 -7.24 7.84 11.54
CA SER A 80 -7.15 8.39 12.89
C SER A 80 -5.81 9.07 13.10
N PRO A 81 -5.80 10.29 13.71
CA PRO A 81 -4.59 10.95 14.15
C PRO A 81 -3.63 10.00 14.90
N GLY A 82 -2.36 10.01 14.52
CA GLY A 82 -1.29 9.22 15.14
C GLY A 82 -1.21 7.75 14.73
N LYS A 83 -2.11 7.26 13.86
CA LYS A 83 -2.09 5.87 13.34
C LYS A 83 -1.71 5.79 11.87
N ASN A 84 -2.35 6.60 11.03
CA ASN A 84 -2.20 6.55 9.57
C ASN A 84 -2.37 7.94 8.95
N ASP A 85 -1.70 8.91 9.56
CA ASP A 85 -1.66 10.28 9.08
C ASP A 85 -0.99 10.34 7.70
N LEU A 86 -1.61 11.08 6.79
CA LEU A 86 -0.95 11.46 5.55
C LEU A 86 0.18 12.46 5.89
N PRO A 87 1.36 12.33 5.26
CA PRO A 87 2.37 13.35 5.38
C PRO A 87 1.82 14.68 4.84
N ILE A 88 1.75 15.69 5.71
CA ILE A 88 1.58 17.10 5.32
C ILE A 88 2.86 17.68 4.75
#